data_AF-A0A7Y3NC24-F1
#
_entry.id   AF-A0A7Y3NC24-F1
#
_cell.length_a   1.000
_cell.length_b   1.000
_cell.length_c   1.000
_cell.angle_alpha   90.00
_cell.angle_beta   90.00
_cell.angle_gamma   90.00
#
_symmetry.space_group_name_H-M   'P 1'
#
loop_
_entity.id
_entity.type
_entity.pdbx_description
1 polymer ?
#
loop_
_entity_poly.entity_id
_entity_poly.type
_entity_poly.pdbx_seq_one_letter_code
_entity_poly.pdbx_strand_id
1 'polypeptide(L)'
;MARRTALFDLHRSLGARMVDFGGWDMPLQYGSQLAEHHAVRRAAGVFDVSHMGVVDLDGARVRPFLERLLANDVGRLRLPGKLLYSCMLNETGGVIDDLLACFRAEDSFRLIVNAGTRDKDLAWIRGLAGEYGVAVTERTDLAILAVQGPEARARTVALLGPAEAAGALALPPFFARPIGGWFLSRTGYTGEDGFEVILPSDQAEGLFR
;
A
#
# COMPACT_ATOMS: atom_id res chain seq x y z
N MET A 1 -24.19 1.55 3.41
CA MET A 1 -23.70 2.14 2.15
C MET A 1 -22.27 1.68 1.96
N ALA A 2 -21.85 1.38 0.73
CA ALA A 2 -20.46 1.05 0.45
C ALA A 2 -19.54 2.24 0.81
N ARG A 3 -18.33 1.94 1.29
CA ARG A 3 -17.27 2.90 1.57
C ARG A 3 -16.72 3.47 0.25
N ARG A 4 -16.14 4.67 0.29
CA ARG A 4 -15.64 5.37 -0.90
C ARG A 4 -14.23 5.90 -0.67
N THR A 5 -13.39 5.84 -1.68
CA THR A 5 -12.07 6.47 -1.66
C THR A 5 -12.19 7.97 -1.94
N ALA A 6 -11.13 8.72 -1.69
CA ALA A 6 -11.06 10.15 -2.04
C ALA A 6 -11.21 10.40 -3.56
N LEU A 7 -10.98 9.37 -4.39
CA LEU A 7 -11.05 9.46 -5.85
C LEU A 7 -12.41 9.02 -6.43
N PHE A 8 -13.39 8.69 -5.59
CA PHE A 8 -14.68 8.18 -6.06
C PHE A 8 -15.35 9.09 -7.10
N ASP A 9 -15.45 10.40 -6.83
CA ASP A 9 -16.09 11.33 -7.77
C ASP A 9 -15.26 11.53 -9.03
N LEU A 10 -13.92 11.50 -8.93
CA LEU A 10 -13.03 11.49 -10.09
C LEU A 10 -13.31 10.25 -10.97
N HIS A 11 -13.32 9.05 -10.40
CA HIS A 11 -13.57 7.81 -11.13
C HIS A 11 -14.87 7.87 -11.92
N ARG A 12 -15.95 8.37 -11.29
CA ARG A 12 -17.23 8.58 -11.97
C ARG A 12 -17.13 9.57 -13.12
N SER A 13 -16.42 10.68 -12.93
CA SER A 13 -16.21 11.69 -13.99
C SER A 13 -15.39 11.15 -15.17
N LEU A 14 -14.48 10.21 -14.92
CA LEU A 14 -13.68 9.51 -15.93
C LEU A 14 -14.45 8.36 -16.62
N GLY A 15 -15.73 8.16 -16.30
CA GLY A 15 -16.56 7.13 -16.90
C GLY A 15 -16.32 5.72 -16.35
N ALA A 16 -15.75 5.59 -15.16
CA ALA A 16 -15.52 4.30 -14.54
C ALA A 16 -16.83 3.53 -14.31
N ARG A 17 -16.80 2.23 -14.59
CA ARG A 17 -17.84 1.30 -14.14
C ARG A 17 -17.59 0.94 -12.69
N MET A 18 -18.31 1.58 -11.78
CA MET A 18 -18.18 1.31 -10.34
C MET A 18 -18.89 0.01 -9.94
N VAL A 19 -18.28 -0.75 -9.02
CA VAL A 19 -18.83 -1.98 -8.44
C VAL A 19 -18.58 -2.03 -6.93
N ASP A 20 -19.39 -2.81 -6.22
CA ASP A 20 -19.08 -3.18 -4.84
C ASP A 20 -17.95 -4.20 -4.81
N PHE A 21 -16.82 -3.81 -4.24
CA PHE A 21 -15.66 -4.65 -4.01
C PHE A 21 -15.32 -4.66 -2.52
N GLY A 22 -15.76 -5.69 -1.80
CA GLY A 22 -15.48 -5.85 -0.37
C GLY A 22 -16.09 -4.73 0.50
N GLY A 23 -17.25 -4.19 0.09
CA GLY A 23 -17.91 -3.08 0.78
C GLY A 23 -17.36 -1.71 0.40
N TRP A 24 -16.58 -1.60 -0.68
CA TRP A 24 -16.08 -0.35 -1.25
C TRP A 24 -16.59 -0.15 -2.68
N ASP A 25 -16.98 1.08 -3.02
CA ASP A 25 -17.27 1.47 -4.40
C ASP A 25 -15.95 1.66 -5.16
N MET A 26 -15.56 0.68 -5.97
CA MET A 26 -14.29 0.67 -6.71
C MET A 26 -14.50 0.61 -8.24
N PRO A 27 -13.59 1.20 -9.05
CA PRO A 27 -13.67 1.13 -10.50
C PRO A 27 -13.30 -0.28 -10.98
N LEU A 28 -14.23 -0.97 -11.67
CA LEU A 28 -13.97 -2.26 -12.32
C LEU A 28 -13.17 -2.09 -13.62
N GLN A 29 -13.43 -1.00 -14.34
CA GLN A 29 -12.77 -0.59 -15.58
C GLN A 29 -13.21 0.83 -15.98
N TYR A 30 -12.50 1.44 -16.93
CA TYR A 30 -12.77 2.75 -17.55
C TYR A 30 -13.15 2.61 -19.04
N GLY A 31 -13.46 1.38 -19.49
CA GLY A 31 -14.03 1.13 -20.81
C GLY A 31 -13.71 -0.26 -21.35
N SER A 32 -12.43 -0.66 -21.26
CA SER A 32 -11.96 -1.98 -21.72
C SER A 32 -10.85 -2.51 -20.82
N GLN A 33 -11.17 -3.54 -20.03
CA GLN A 33 -10.20 -4.25 -19.20
C GLN A 33 -9.00 -4.79 -19.99
N LEU A 34 -9.21 -5.23 -21.24
CA LEU A 34 -8.14 -5.71 -22.09
C LEU A 34 -7.20 -4.56 -22.52
N ALA A 35 -7.76 -3.38 -22.83
CA ALA A 35 -6.97 -2.20 -23.14
C ALA A 35 -6.17 -1.73 -21.92
N GLU A 36 -6.78 -1.72 -20.73
CA GLU A 36 -6.12 -1.38 -19.46
C GLU A 36 -4.98 -2.35 -19.13
N HIS A 37 -5.23 -3.66 -19.29
CA HIS A 37 -4.21 -4.69 -19.14
C HIS A 37 -3.03 -4.43 -20.10
N HIS A 38 -3.30 -4.17 -21.38
CA HIS A 38 -2.25 -3.86 -22.34
C HIS A 38 -1.52 -2.55 -22.05
N ALA A 39 -2.21 -1.53 -21.53
CA ALA A 39 -1.58 -0.27 -21.13
C ALA A 39 -0.54 -0.49 -20.03
N VAL A 40 -0.86 -1.28 -19.01
CA VAL A 40 0.08 -1.65 -17.94
C VAL A 40 1.25 -2.48 -18.49
N ARG A 41 0.97 -3.48 -19.32
CA ARG A 41 2.02 -4.36 -19.87
C ARG A 41 2.96 -3.67 -20.86
N ARG A 42 2.50 -2.63 -21.55
CA ARG A 42 3.25 -2.00 -22.66
C ARG A 42 3.75 -0.60 -22.33
N ALA A 43 3.17 0.08 -21.36
CA ALA A 43 3.49 1.46 -20.99
C ALA A 43 3.36 1.67 -19.47
N ALA A 44 2.26 2.26 -19.01
CA ALA A 44 1.96 2.46 -17.60
C ALA A 44 0.44 2.49 -17.38
N GLY A 45 -0.01 2.00 -16.23
CA GLY A 45 -1.35 2.23 -15.71
C GLY A 45 -1.29 2.70 -14.26
N VAL A 46 -2.35 3.36 -13.82
CA VAL A 46 -2.54 3.81 -12.43
C VAL A 46 -3.77 3.13 -11.84
N PHE A 47 -3.64 2.64 -10.63
CA PHE A 47 -4.72 1.99 -9.88
C PHE A 47 -4.94 2.75 -8.58
N ASP A 48 -6.21 3.05 -8.29
CA ASP A 48 -6.62 3.45 -6.94
C ASP A 48 -6.75 2.19 -6.08
N VAL A 49 -5.79 2.00 -5.18
CA VAL A 49 -5.79 0.90 -4.19
C VAL A 49 -5.99 1.42 -2.77
N SER A 50 -6.55 2.62 -2.62
CA SER A 50 -6.78 3.28 -1.32
C SER A 50 -7.82 2.59 -0.42
N HIS A 51 -8.53 1.61 -0.96
CA HIS A 51 -9.42 0.73 -0.19
C HIS A 51 -8.64 -0.19 0.77
N MET A 52 -7.36 -0.48 0.47
CA MET A 52 -6.45 -1.20 1.38
C MET A 52 -6.22 -0.41 2.68
N GLY A 53 -5.84 -1.12 3.75
CA GLY A 53 -5.57 -0.52 5.05
C GLY A 53 -4.10 -0.17 5.22
N VAL A 54 -3.79 1.06 5.61
CA VAL A 54 -2.45 1.46 6.07
C VAL A 54 -2.45 1.49 7.60
N VAL A 55 -1.55 0.75 8.23
CA VAL A 55 -1.46 0.63 9.69
C VAL A 55 -0.04 0.94 10.15
N ASP A 56 0.12 2.00 10.94
CA ASP A 56 1.37 2.32 11.63
C ASP A 56 1.41 1.57 12.98
N LEU A 57 2.54 0.93 13.26
CA LEU A 57 2.82 0.21 14.49
C LEU A 57 4.03 0.83 15.18
N ASP A 58 3.84 1.35 16.39
CA ASP A 58 4.90 2.06 17.11
C ASP A 58 5.07 1.49 18.53
N GLY A 59 6.31 1.24 18.95
CA GLY A 59 6.65 0.78 20.30
C GLY A 59 7.94 -0.05 20.36
N ALA A 60 8.64 -0.01 21.49
CA ALA A 60 9.94 -0.66 21.67
C ALA A 60 9.93 -2.19 21.48
N ARG A 61 8.75 -2.84 21.58
CA ARG A 61 8.58 -4.29 21.37
C ARG A 61 7.83 -4.62 20.07
N VAL A 62 7.79 -3.71 19.10
CA VAL A 62 7.10 -3.93 17.81
C VAL A 62 7.69 -5.09 17.02
N ARG A 63 9.01 -5.31 17.06
CA ARG A 63 9.63 -6.43 16.36
C ARG A 63 9.26 -7.79 16.96
N PRO A 64 9.41 -8.05 18.28
CA PRO A 64 8.88 -9.26 18.92
C PRO A 64 7.37 -9.48 18.68
N PHE A 65 6.59 -8.40 18.65
CA PHE A 65 5.18 -8.46 18.30
C PHE A 65 4.97 -8.97 16.87
N LEU A 66 5.68 -8.40 15.89
CA LEU A 66 5.58 -8.82 14.50
C LEU A 66 6.10 -10.26 14.26
N GLU A 67 7.11 -10.71 15.01
CA GLU A 67 7.58 -12.10 15.00
C GLU A 67 6.51 -13.09 15.49
N ARG A 68 5.62 -12.66 16.39
CA ARG A 68 4.46 -13.45 16.85
C ARG A 68 3.30 -13.40 15.85
N LEU A 69 3.13 -12.28 15.17
CA LEU A 69 1.99 -11.97 14.30
C LEU A 69 2.16 -12.57 12.89
N LEU A 70 3.36 -12.48 12.32
CA LEU A 70 3.64 -12.76 10.92
C LEU A 70 4.39 -14.08 10.75
N ALA A 71 4.07 -14.81 9.68
CA ALA A 71 4.73 -16.08 9.37
C ALA A 71 6.13 -15.91 8.76
N ASN A 72 6.42 -14.78 8.13
CA ASN A 72 7.73 -14.48 7.57
C ASN A 72 8.66 -13.82 8.62
N ASP A 73 9.96 -13.93 8.40
CA ASP A 73 10.98 -13.45 9.33
C ASP A 73 11.20 -11.94 9.20
N VAL A 74 10.50 -11.17 10.05
CA VAL A 74 10.69 -9.72 10.17
C VAL A 74 12.07 -9.33 10.69
N GLY A 75 12.81 -10.24 11.32
CA GLY A 75 14.22 -10.08 11.66
C GLY A 75 15.08 -9.80 10.43
N ARG A 76 14.68 -10.19 9.23
CA ARG A 76 15.45 -9.85 8.01
C ARG A 76 15.37 -8.37 7.62
N LEU A 77 14.42 -7.61 8.20
CA LEU A 77 14.28 -6.18 7.97
C LEU A 77 15.25 -5.41 8.86
N ARG A 78 16.44 -5.13 8.31
CA ARG A 78 17.56 -4.42 8.99
C ARG A 78 17.82 -3.01 8.45
N LEU A 79 17.27 -2.67 7.29
CA LEU A 79 17.50 -1.38 6.64
C LEU A 79 16.19 -0.59 6.57
N PRO A 80 16.12 0.64 7.10
CA PRO A 80 14.93 1.48 6.99
C PRO A 80 14.41 1.56 5.56
N GLY A 81 13.09 1.45 5.42
CA GLY A 81 12.41 1.38 4.15
C GLY A 81 12.30 -0.03 3.57
N LYS A 82 13.03 -1.04 4.07
CA LYS A 82 12.90 -2.41 3.54
C LYS A 82 11.50 -2.95 3.80
N LEU A 83 10.90 -3.57 2.79
CA LEU A 83 9.63 -4.29 2.89
C LEU A 83 9.85 -5.80 2.80
N LEU A 84 8.92 -6.54 3.40
CA LEU A 84 8.67 -7.94 3.11
C LEU A 84 7.18 -8.18 2.93
N TYR A 85 6.87 -9.25 2.21
CA TYR A 85 5.53 -9.82 2.13
C TYR A 85 5.41 -10.97 3.14
N SER A 86 4.28 -11.06 3.84
CA SER A 86 4.02 -12.14 4.78
C SER A 86 2.54 -12.48 4.86
N CYS A 87 2.24 -13.75 5.11
CA CYS A 87 0.95 -14.12 5.68
C CYS A 87 0.91 -13.77 7.18
N MET A 88 -0.27 -13.40 7.64
CA MET A 88 -0.67 -13.32 9.04
C MET A 88 -1.57 -14.53 9.33
N LEU A 89 -1.21 -15.34 10.31
CA LEU A 89 -1.87 -16.63 10.56
C LEU A 89 -2.60 -16.63 11.91
N ASN A 90 -3.61 -17.49 12.02
CA ASN A 90 -4.23 -17.84 13.30
C ASN A 90 -3.43 -18.96 14.00
N GLU A 91 -3.85 -19.33 15.22
CA GLU A 91 -3.18 -20.34 16.06
C GLU A 91 -3.14 -21.73 15.44
N THR A 92 -4.06 -22.05 14.52
CA THR A 92 -4.11 -23.34 13.83
C THR A 92 -3.37 -23.32 12.49
N GLY A 93 -2.67 -22.23 12.15
CA GLY A 93 -1.93 -22.07 10.89
C GLY A 93 -2.78 -21.68 9.68
N GLY A 94 -4.05 -21.34 9.87
CA GLY A 94 -4.91 -20.81 8.82
C GLY A 94 -4.58 -19.35 8.50
N VAL A 95 -4.60 -18.97 7.22
CA VAL A 95 -4.31 -17.61 6.77
C VAL A 95 -5.46 -16.68 7.16
N ILE A 96 -5.15 -15.64 7.93
CA ILE A 96 -6.06 -14.55 8.26
C ILE A 96 -6.05 -13.53 7.12
N ASP A 97 -4.84 -13.11 6.73
CA ASP A 97 -4.57 -12.19 5.62
C ASP A 97 -3.13 -12.36 5.12
N ASP A 98 -2.82 -11.77 3.96
CA ASP A 98 -1.48 -11.52 3.46
C ASP A 98 -1.21 -10.02 3.32
N LEU A 99 0.00 -9.57 3.68
CA LEU A 99 0.29 -8.15 3.80
C LEU A 99 1.74 -7.80 3.49
N LEU A 100 1.99 -6.51 3.27
CA LEU A 100 3.34 -5.95 3.25
C LEU A 100 3.67 -5.34 4.62
N ALA A 101 4.86 -5.64 5.13
CA ALA A 101 5.43 -5.00 6.31
C ALA A 101 6.67 -4.21 5.93
N CYS A 102 6.66 -2.90 6.18
CA CYS A 102 7.78 -1.99 5.98
C CYS A 102 8.43 -1.65 7.32
N PHE A 103 9.74 -1.88 7.41
CA PHE A 103 10.55 -1.41 8.52
C PHE A 103 10.86 0.07 8.37
N ARG A 104 10.52 0.90 9.36
CA ARG A 104 10.78 2.35 9.33
C ARG A 104 11.88 2.74 10.31
N ALA A 105 11.80 2.21 11.53
CA ALA A 105 12.79 2.36 12.60
C ALA A 105 12.67 1.15 13.55
N GLU A 106 13.60 0.99 14.49
CA GLU A 106 13.58 -0.15 15.43
C GLU A 106 12.30 -0.25 16.27
N ASP A 107 11.65 0.88 16.49
CA ASP A 107 10.39 1.03 17.21
C ASP A 107 9.20 1.38 16.31
N SER A 108 9.35 1.32 14.98
CA SER A 108 8.29 1.73 14.04
C SER A 108 8.22 0.88 12.77
N PHE A 109 7.04 0.35 12.50
CA PHE A 109 6.71 -0.39 11.28
C PHE A 109 5.43 0.16 10.64
N ARG A 110 5.28 -0.08 9.34
CA ARG A 110 4.03 0.15 8.61
C ARG A 110 3.57 -1.12 7.94
N LEU A 111 2.32 -1.50 8.17
CA LEU A 111 1.66 -2.59 7.48
C LEU A 111 0.70 -2.05 6.40
N ILE A 112 0.57 -2.79 5.31
CA ILE A 112 -0.42 -2.57 4.27
C ILE A 112 -1.24 -3.86 4.15
N VAL A 113 -2.50 -3.81 4.60
CA VAL A 113 -3.42 -4.96 4.69
C VAL A 113 -4.51 -4.89 3.62
N ASN A 114 -5.10 -6.03 3.29
CA ASN A 114 -6.13 -6.11 2.25
C ASN A 114 -7.44 -5.41 2.67
N ALA A 115 -8.15 -4.88 1.68
CA ALA A 115 -9.38 -4.13 1.92
C ALA A 115 -10.51 -5.00 2.50
N GLY A 116 -10.67 -6.22 1.99
CA GLY A 116 -11.76 -7.14 2.39
C GLY A 116 -11.61 -7.71 3.79
N THR A 117 -10.39 -7.68 4.34
CA THR A 117 -10.06 -8.20 5.68
C THR A 117 -9.70 -7.10 6.68
N ARG A 118 -9.52 -5.85 6.22
CA ARG A 118 -9.13 -4.68 7.01
C ARG A 118 -9.70 -4.62 8.43
N ASP A 119 -11.02 -4.70 8.59
CA ASP A 119 -11.67 -4.57 9.90
C ASP A 119 -11.33 -5.76 10.82
N LYS A 120 -11.28 -6.98 10.26
CA LYS A 120 -10.87 -8.22 10.95
C LYS A 120 -9.39 -8.17 11.32
N ASP A 121 -8.54 -7.68 10.43
CA ASP A 121 -7.10 -7.63 10.64
C ASP A 121 -6.74 -6.62 11.73
N LEU A 122 -7.37 -5.43 11.71
CA LEU A 122 -7.18 -4.44 12.77
C LEU A 122 -7.62 -4.96 14.13
N ALA A 123 -8.75 -5.68 14.21
CA ALA A 123 -9.20 -6.30 15.45
C ALA A 123 -8.19 -7.35 15.96
N TRP A 124 -7.68 -8.19 15.05
CA TRP A 124 -6.67 -9.21 15.36
C TRP A 124 -5.36 -8.60 15.85
N ILE A 125 -4.82 -7.64 15.09
CA ILE A 125 -3.58 -6.93 15.40
C ILE A 125 -3.69 -6.23 16.76
N ARG A 126 -4.78 -5.50 17.01
CA ARG A 126 -5.01 -4.80 18.29
C ARG A 126 -5.15 -5.76 19.47
N GLY A 127 -5.80 -6.90 19.28
CA GLY A 127 -5.97 -7.92 20.31
C GLY A 127 -4.64 -8.46 20.84
N LEU A 128 -3.66 -8.64 19.95
CA LEU A 128 -2.33 -9.14 20.30
C LEU A 128 -1.36 -8.03 20.71
N ALA A 129 -1.47 -6.83 20.13
CA ALA A 129 -0.51 -5.74 20.34
C ALA A 129 -0.43 -5.24 21.80
N GLY A 130 -1.54 -5.36 22.55
CA GLY A 130 -1.62 -4.91 23.95
C GLY A 130 -0.59 -5.59 24.86
N GLU A 131 -0.35 -6.89 24.67
CA GLU A 131 0.64 -7.65 25.45
C GLU A 131 2.08 -7.15 25.23
N TYR A 132 2.32 -6.50 24.10
CA TYR A 132 3.62 -5.96 23.70
C TYR A 132 3.76 -4.46 24.00
N GLY A 133 2.66 -3.77 24.33
CA GLY A 133 2.66 -2.32 24.50
C GLY A 133 2.92 -1.59 23.18
N VAL A 134 2.43 -2.14 22.07
CA VAL A 134 2.56 -1.57 20.72
C VAL A 134 1.31 -0.74 20.41
N ALA A 135 1.50 0.51 20.01
CA ALA A 135 0.45 1.36 19.51
C ALA A 135 0.08 0.97 18.07
N VAL A 136 -1.21 0.83 17.79
CA VAL A 136 -1.73 0.45 16.47
C VAL A 136 -2.59 1.57 15.92
N THR A 137 -2.04 2.32 14.94
CA THR A 137 -2.70 3.49 14.35
C THR A 137 -3.10 3.19 12.91
N GLU A 138 -4.40 3.16 12.65
CA GLU A 138 -4.91 3.10 11.29
C GLU A 138 -4.83 4.48 10.64
N ARG A 139 -4.25 4.56 9.44
CA ARG A 139 -4.02 5.81 8.70
C ARG A 139 -5.10 6.04 7.64
N THR A 140 -6.29 6.39 8.10
CA THR A 140 -7.44 6.70 7.22
C THR A 140 -7.30 8.03 6.48
N ASP A 141 -6.29 8.83 6.81
CA ASP A 141 -5.94 10.08 6.16
C ASP A 141 -5.12 9.89 4.87
N LEU A 142 -4.64 8.66 4.60
CA LEU A 142 -3.79 8.33 3.47
C LEU A 142 -4.55 7.60 2.35
N ALA A 143 -4.19 7.92 1.11
CA ALA A 143 -4.55 7.18 -0.09
C ALA A 143 -3.37 6.33 -0.57
N ILE A 144 -3.64 5.35 -1.43
CA ILE A 144 -2.62 4.50 -2.06
C ILE A 144 -2.87 4.42 -3.56
N LEU A 145 -1.90 4.87 -4.35
CA LEU A 145 -1.91 4.73 -5.81
C LEU A 145 -0.80 3.80 -6.27
N ALA A 146 -1.15 2.78 -7.05
CA ALA A 146 -0.17 1.92 -7.71
C ALA A 146 0.02 2.38 -9.15
N VAL A 147 1.22 2.84 -9.50
CA VAL A 147 1.60 3.20 -10.87
C VAL A 147 2.53 2.11 -11.40
N GLN A 148 2.08 1.35 -12.40
CA GLN A 148 2.67 0.06 -12.76
C GLN A 148 2.82 -0.07 -14.29
N GLY A 149 3.94 -0.65 -14.72
CA GLY A 149 4.30 -0.83 -16.13
C GLY A 149 5.74 -0.40 -16.45
N PRO A 150 6.28 -0.78 -17.63
CA PRO A 150 7.66 -0.49 -18.01
C PRO A 150 8.01 1.01 -18.01
N GLU A 151 7.03 1.89 -18.22
CA GLU A 151 7.21 3.35 -18.21
C GLU A 151 6.78 4.01 -16.89
N ALA A 152 6.20 3.26 -15.95
CA ALA A 152 5.57 3.80 -14.75
C ALA A 152 6.52 4.66 -13.94
N ARG A 153 7.73 4.15 -13.66
CA ARG A 153 8.72 4.87 -12.85
C ARG A 153 9.13 6.18 -13.50
N ALA A 154 9.40 6.17 -14.81
CA ALA A 154 9.77 7.38 -15.56
C ALA A 154 8.66 8.43 -15.51
N ARG A 155 7.40 8.00 -15.67
CA ARG A 155 6.23 8.90 -15.59
C ARG A 155 6.02 9.46 -14.18
N THR A 156 6.14 8.65 -13.14
CA THR A 156 6.01 9.12 -11.75
C THR A 156 7.10 10.13 -11.39
N VAL A 157 8.37 9.87 -11.73
CA VAL A 157 9.45 10.79 -11.33
C VAL A 157 9.43 12.11 -12.10
N ALA A 158 8.79 12.17 -13.27
CA ALA A 158 8.59 13.42 -14.00
C ALA A 158 7.67 14.40 -13.27
N LEU A 159 6.90 13.93 -12.27
CA LEU A 159 6.04 14.75 -11.41
C LEU A 159 6.77 15.30 -10.19
N LEU A 160 8.02 14.89 -9.97
CA LEU A 160 8.80 15.23 -8.78
C LEU A 160 9.87 16.30 -9.08
N GLY A 161 10.31 17.02 -8.05
CA GLY A 161 11.48 17.89 -8.13
C GLY A 161 12.76 17.10 -8.43
N PRO A 162 13.84 17.74 -8.94
CA PRO A 162 15.04 17.02 -9.37
C PRO A 162 15.67 16.13 -8.29
N ALA A 163 15.68 16.59 -7.03
CA ALA A 163 16.24 15.83 -5.92
C ALA A 163 15.35 14.63 -5.54
N GLU A 164 14.03 14.83 -5.47
CA GLU A 164 13.05 13.77 -5.23
C GLU A 164 13.08 12.71 -6.33
N ALA A 165 13.17 13.13 -7.59
CA ALA A 165 13.23 12.26 -8.76
C ALA A 165 14.48 11.36 -8.74
N ALA A 166 15.66 11.95 -8.50
CA ALA A 166 16.89 11.18 -8.33
C ALA A 166 16.77 10.17 -7.18
N GLY A 167 16.14 10.60 -6.09
CA GLY A 167 15.80 9.73 -4.99
C GLY A 167 14.94 8.54 -5.41
N ALA A 168 13.80 8.78 -6.07
CA ALA A 168 12.85 7.74 -6.45
C ALA A 168 13.47 6.75 -7.47
N LEU A 169 14.30 7.24 -8.39
CA LEU A 169 15.04 6.40 -9.34
C LEU A 169 16.04 5.47 -8.66
N ALA A 170 16.64 5.89 -7.54
CA ALA A 170 17.57 5.07 -6.76
C ALA A 170 16.88 4.02 -5.87
N LEU A 171 15.54 4.02 -5.76
CA LEU A 171 14.82 3.11 -4.88
C LEU A 171 14.92 1.64 -5.36
N PRO A 172 15.50 0.72 -4.58
CA PRO A 172 15.58 -0.69 -4.96
C PRO A 172 14.22 -1.39 -4.84
N PRO A 173 14.03 -2.56 -5.48
CA PRO A 173 12.83 -3.38 -5.28
C PRO A 173 12.63 -3.75 -3.81
N PHE A 174 11.38 -3.79 -3.35
CA PHE A 174 11.02 -4.03 -1.94
C PHE A 174 11.71 -3.06 -0.98
N PHE A 175 11.84 -1.80 -1.39
CA PHE A 175 12.17 -0.68 -0.51
C PHE A 175 11.14 0.44 -0.69
N ALA A 176 10.96 1.21 0.37
CA ALA A 176 10.20 2.43 0.40
C ALA A 176 10.99 3.58 1.02
N ARG A 177 10.64 4.81 0.65
CA ARG A 177 11.21 5.99 1.28
C ARG A 177 10.24 7.17 1.25
N PRO A 178 10.24 8.04 2.27
CA PRO A 178 9.64 9.36 2.18
C PRO A 178 10.33 10.19 1.10
N ILE A 179 9.59 10.69 0.11
CA ILE A 179 10.06 11.50 -1.00
C ILE A 179 8.99 12.55 -1.30
N GLY A 180 9.31 13.84 -1.21
CA GLY A 180 8.37 14.92 -1.55
C GLY A 180 7.07 14.93 -0.72
N GLY A 181 7.11 14.46 0.52
CA GLY A 181 5.90 14.33 1.36
C GLY A 181 5.07 13.07 1.11
N TRP A 182 5.46 12.24 0.13
CA TRP A 182 4.84 10.95 -0.15
C TRP A 182 5.73 9.81 0.36
N PHE A 183 5.14 8.64 0.53
CA PHE A 183 5.87 7.41 0.84
C PHE A 183 5.83 6.50 -0.38
N LEU A 184 6.93 6.52 -1.14
CA LEU A 184 7.06 5.75 -2.38
C LEU A 184 7.70 4.40 -2.07
N SER A 185 7.09 3.31 -2.53
CA SER A 185 7.66 1.96 -2.50
C SER A 185 7.81 1.40 -3.91
N ARG A 186 8.87 0.63 -4.15
CA ARG A 186 9.04 -0.13 -5.39
C ARG A 186 8.53 -1.56 -5.19
N THR A 187 7.21 -1.63 -5.06
CA THR A 187 6.39 -2.84 -4.90
C THR A 187 5.23 -2.77 -5.89
N GLY A 188 4.43 -3.84 -5.96
CA GLY A 188 3.26 -3.89 -6.82
C GLY A 188 2.71 -5.31 -6.96
N TYR A 189 1.52 -5.40 -7.55
CA TYR A 189 0.77 -6.65 -7.69
C TYR A 189 0.59 -7.07 -9.16
N THR A 190 1.37 -6.49 -10.07
CA THR A 190 1.14 -6.63 -11.52
C THR A 190 2.16 -7.53 -12.23
N GLY A 191 3.29 -7.83 -11.59
CA GLY A 191 4.46 -8.45 -12.22
C GLY A 191 5.32 -7.48 -13.04
N GLU A 192 4.90 -6.22 -13.21
CA GLU A 192 5.68 -5.16 -13.84
C GLU A 192 6.47 -4.36 -12.81
N ASP A 193 7.42 -3.56 -13.30
CA ASP A 193 8.06 -2.52 -12.49
C ASP A 193 7.09 -1.35 -12.23
N GLY A 194 7.37 -0.54 -11.22
CA GLY A 194 6.50 0.56 -10.86
C GLY A 194 6.74 1.09 -9.46
N PHE A 195 5.80 1.91 -9.01
CA PHE A 195 5.73 2.38 -7.64
C PHE A 195 4.34 2.14 -7.06
N GLU A 196 4.29 1.96 -5.75
CA GLU A 196 3.11 2.29 -4.96
C GLU A 196 3.41 3.57 -4.18
N VAL A 197 2.45 4.49 -4.19
CA VAL A 197 2.58 5.83 -3.62
C VAL A 197 1.53 5.96 -2.53
N ILE A 198 1.98 6.00 -1.28
CA ILE A 198 1.12 6.33 -0.14
C ILE A 198 1.27 7.83 0.12
N LEU A 199 0.17 8.57 0.07
CA LEU A 199 0.15 10.03 0.15
C LEU A 199 -1.09 10.54 0.89
N PRO A 200 -1.10 11.81 1.37
CA PRO A 200 -2.31 12.44 1.90
C PRO A 200 -3.48 12.34 0.91
N SER A 201 -4.66 11.98 1.41
CA SER A 201 -5.82 11.69 0.55
C SER A 201 -6.27 12.89 -0.30
N ASP A 202 -6.04 14.11 0.19
CA ASP A 202 -6.35 15.35 -0.52
C ASP A 202 -5.41 15.64 -1.71
N GLN A 203 -4.26 14.96 -1.78
CA GLN A 203 -3.31 15.04 -2.90
C GLN A 203 -3.52 13.94 -3.94
N ALA A 204 -4.34 12.92 -3.64
CA ALA A 204 -4.52 11.76 -4.50
C ALA A 204 -5.07 12.15 -5.89
N GLU A 205 -6.02 13.08 -5.95
CA GLU A 205 -6.60 13.51 -7.24
C GLU A 205 -5.56 14.17 -8.13
N GLY A 206 -4.68 14.97 -7.55
CA GLY A 206 -3.61 15.66 -8.28
C GLY A 206 -2.57 14.72 -8.87
N LEU A 207 -2.24 13.63 -8.19
CA LEU A 207 -1.33 12.61 -8.71
C LEU A 207 -2.00 11.67 -9.73
N PHE A 208 -3.30 11.42 -9.59
CA PHE A 208 -4.02 10.51 -10.49
C PHE A 208 -4.25 11.10 -11.89
N ARG A 209 -4.41 12.42 -12.00
CA ARG A 209 -4.62 13.15 -13.26
C ARG A 209 -3.34 13.33 -14.05
#